data_AF-I7CJM8-F1
#
_entry.id   AF-I7CJM8-F1
#
_cell.length_a   1.000
_cell.length_b   1.000
_cell.length_c   1.000
_cell.angle_alpha   90.00
_cell.angle_beta   90.00
_cell.angle_gamma   90.00
#
_symmetry.space_group_name_H-M   'P 1'
#
loop_
_entity.id
_entity.type
_entity.pdbx_description
1 polymer ?
#
loop_
_entity_poly.entity_id
_entity_poly.type
_entity_poly.pdbx_seq_one_letter_code
_entity_poly.pdbx_strand_id
1 'polypeptide(L)'
;MKTKSKTTKSSPLFLEPEKLRQILRKGSEALLLEADEEVIEKAAKLIESMKPDLLKVFQAPLSGVETFRSHETLTLEEIDEFYRKIEEAKAKLQGEDISKKQN
;
A
#
# COMPACT_ATOMS: atom_id res chain seq x y z
N MET A 1 -31.33 -28.89 -20.67
CA MET A 1 -30.77 -28.56 -19.35
C MET A 1 -30.33 -27.10 -19.37
N LYS A 2 -30.99 -26.21 -18.62
CA LYS A 2 -30.61 -24.78 -18.53
C LYS A 2 -29.77 -24.59 -17.27
N THR A 3 -28.46 -24.37 -17.42
CA THR A 3 -27.60 -24.02 -16.29
C THR A 3 -27.91 -22.58 -15.88
N LYS A 4 -28.46 -22.42 -14.68
CA LYS A 4 -28.70 -21.11 -14.07
C LYS A 4 -27.36 -20.46 -13.76
N SER A 5 -27.01 -19.40 -14.48
CA SER A 5 -25.92 -18.49 -14.11
C SER A 5 -26.20 -17.93 -12.72
N LYS A 6 -25.36 -18.32 -11.76
CA LYS A 6 -25.44 -17.91 -10.36
C LYS A 6 -24.85 -16.50 -10.29
N THR A 7 -25.69 -15.48 -10.35
CA THR A 7 -25.27 -14.10 -10.08
C THR A 7 -24.89 -13.97 -8.60
N THR A 8 -23.60 -14.14 -8.31
CA THR A 8 -23.02 -13.80 -7.03
C THR A 8 -23.16 -12.29 -6.86
N LYS A 9 -23.94 -11.87 -5.86
CA LYS A 9 -24.09 -10.45 -5.49
C LYS A 9 -22.70 -9.94 -5.11
N SER A 10 -22.09 -9.11 -5.98
CA SER A 10 -20.80 -8.52 -5.72
C SER A 10 -20.90 -7.57 -4.53
N SER A 11 -20.06 -7.74 -3.52
CA SER A 11 -20.00 -6.78 -2.41
C SER A 11 -19.52 -5.44 -2.97
N PRO A 12 -20.19 -4.31 -2.70
CA PRO A 12 -19.74 -3.00 -3.18
C PRO A 12 -18.38 -2.59 -2.60
N LEU A 13 -17.94 -3.24 -1.51
CA LEU A 13 -16.70 -2.95 -0.80
C LEU A 13 -15.49 -3.72 -1.33
N PHE A 14 -15.70 -4.85 -2.01
CA PHE A 14 -14.60 -5.71 -2.45
C PHE A 14 -14.72 -6.01 -3.94
N LEU A 15 -13.57 -6.03 -4.60
CA LEU A 15 -13.48 -6.39 -6.00
C LEU A 15 -13.87 -7.85 -6.21
N GLU A 16 -14.52 -8.11 -7.34
CA GLU A 16 -14.70 -9.47 -7.84
C GLU A 16 -13.33 -10.11 -8.11
N PRO A 17 -13.17 -11.44 -7.85
CA PRO A 17 -11.88 -12.12 -8.00
C PRO A 17 -11.19 -11.88 -9.34
N GLU A 18 -11.95 -11.86 -10.44
CA GLU A 18 -11.37 -11.60 -11.77
C GLU A 18 -10.87 -10.18 -11.96
N LYS A 19 -11.56 -9.19 -11.39
CA LYS A 19 -11.11 -7.81 -11.47
C LYS A 19 -9.83 -7.61 -10.64
N LEU A 20 -9.74 -8.28 -9.49
CA LEU A 20 -8.54 -8.28 -8.66
C LEU A 20 -7.35 -8.86 -9.43
N ARG A 21 -7.51 -10.03 -10.06
CA ARG A 21 -6.46 -10.64 -10.90
C ARG A 21 -6.03 -9.74 -12.06
N GLN A 22 -6.99 -9.12 -12.75
CA GLN A 22 -6.68 -8.18 -13.84
C GLN A 22 -5.87 -6.97 -13.37
N ILE A 23 -6.18 -6.41 -12.20
CA ILE A 23 -5.42 -5.29 -11.62
C ILE A 23 -4.00 -5.74 -11.27
N LEU A 24 -3.85 -6.91 -10.65
CA LEU A 24 -2.53 -7.46 -10.31
C LEU A 24 -1.67 -7.68 -11.56
N ARG A 25 -2.26 -8.21 -12.64
CA ARG A 25 -1.57 -8.40 -13.92
C ARG A 25 -1.16 -7.08 -14.56
N LYS A 26 -2.06 -6.11 -14.65
CA LYS A 26 -1.72 -4.77 -15.17
C LYS A 26 -0.68 -4.05 -14.30
N GLY A 27 -0.74 -4.24 -12.99
CA GLY A 27 0.23 -3.69 -12.06
C GLY A 27 1.62 -4.30 -12.26
N SER A 28 1.71 -5.62 -12.47
CA SER A 28 3.00 -6.27 -12.75
C SER A 28 3.58 -5.85 -14.11
N GLU A 29 2.73 -5.71 -15.14
CA GLU A 29 3.10 -5.15 -16.45
C GLU A 29 3.62 -3.71 -16.33
N ALA A 30 2.91 -2.85 -15.60
CA ALA A 30 3.31 -1.45 -15.40
C ALA A 30 4.62 -1.30 -14.63
N LEU A 31 4.95 -2.26 -13.77
CA LEU A 31 6.21 -2.33 -13.03
C LEU A 31 7.33 -3.07 -13.78
N LEU A 32 7.07 -3.53 -15.02
CA LEU A 32 8.03 -4.28 -15.85
C LEU A 32 8.52 -5.58 -15.17
N LEU A 33 7.67 -6.17 -14.32
CA LEU A 33 7.98 -7.42 -13.59
C LEU A 33 7.41 -8.66 -14.28
N GLU A 34 6.41 -8.51 -15.17
CA GLU A 34 5.73 -9.60 -15.90
C GLU A 34 5.44 -10.83 -15.03
N ALA A 35 4.72 -10.63 -13.92
CA ALA A 35 4.44 -11.72 -12.98
C ALA A 35 3.58 -12.83 -13.60
N ASP A 36 4.02 -14.08 -13.44
CA ASP A 36 3.30 -15.28 -13.89
C ASP A 36 1.95 -15.47 -13.17
N GLU A 37 1.04 -16.19 -13.81
CA GLU A 37 -0.33 -16.41 -13.30
C GLU A 37 -0.36 -17.06 -11.91
N GLU A 38 0.60 -17.93 -11.58
CA GLU A 38 0.68 -18.54 -10.26
C GLU A 38 0.96 -17.49 -9.16
N VAL A 39 1.81 -16.50 -9.46
CA VAL A 39 2.13 -15.41 -8.54
C VAL A 39 0.92 -14.50 -8.37
N ILE A 40 0.23 -14.19 -9.47
CA ILE A 40 -1.02 -13.42 -9.47
C ILE A 40 -2.09 -14.11 -8.60
N GLU A 41 -2.26 -15.42 -8.74
CA GLU A 41 -3.23 -16.19 -7.95
C GLU A 41 -2.86 -16.24 -6.46
N LYS A 42 -1.58 -16.40 -6.13
CA LYS A 42 -1.10 -16.35 -4.74
C LYS A 42 -1.37 -14.99 -4.11
N ALA A 43 -1.06 -13.90 -4.84
CA ALA A 43 -1.32 -12.54 -4.39
C ALA A 43 -2.83 -12.28 -4.22
N ALA A 44 -3.66 -12.73 -5.16
CA ALA A 44 -5.11 -12.60 -5.06
C ALA A 44 -5.65 -13.29 -3.80
N LYS A 45 -5.25 -14.55 -3.54
CA LYS A 45 -5.65 -15.29 -2.32
C LYS A 45 -5.22 -14.59 -1.05
N LEU A 46 -3.99 -14.04 -1.01
CA LEU A 46 -3.51 -13.28 0.14
C LEU A 46 -4.40 -12.07 0.40
N ILE A 47 -4.69 -11.27 -0.63
CA ILE A 47 -5.57 -10.09 -0.51
C ILE A 47 -6.97 -10.51 -0.06
N GLU A 48 -7.50 -11.62 -0.58
CA GLU A 48 -8.80 -12.13 -0.14
C GLU A 48 -8.81 -12.55 1.33
N SER A 49 -7.72 -13.14 1.81
CA SER A 49 -7.59 -13.53 3.22
C SER A 49 -7.58 -12.32 4.16
N MET A 50 -7.17 -11.15 3.67
CA MET A 50 -7.14 -9.90 4.44
C MET A 50 -8.49 -9.17 4.46
N LYS A 51 -9.50 -9.62 3.70
CA LYS A 51 -10.83 -8.97 3.64
C LYS A 51 -11.43 -8.68 5.03
N PRO A 52 -11.40 -9.60 6.02
CA PRO A 52 -11.95 -9.32 7.34
C PRO A 52 -11.25 -8.16 8.04
N ASP A 53 -9.93 -8.06 7.91
CA ASP A 53 -9.16 -7.00 8.56
C ASP A 53 -9.31 -5.66 7.85
N LEU A 54 -9.37 -5.66 6.51
CA LEU A 54 -9.71 -4.47 5.73
C LEU A 54 -11.11 -3.94 6.08
N LEU A 55 -12.08 -4.83 6.35
CA LEU A 55 -13.41 -4.41 6.79
C LEU A 55 -13.37 -3.74 8.16
N LYS A 56 -12.57 -4.28 9.10
CA LYS A 56 -12.38 -3.67 10.43
C LYS A 56 -11.77 -2.28 10.31
N VAL A 57 -10.76 -2.11 9.45
CA VAL A 57 -10.13 -0.80 9.20
C VAL A 57 -11.12 0.18 8.56
N PHE A 58 -11.88 -0.26 7.56
CA PHE A 58 -12.89 0.58 6.92
C PHE A 58 -13.98 1.07 7.88
N GLN A 59 -14.36 0.22 8.84
CA GLN A 59 -15.37 0.53 9.86
C GLN A 59 -14.79 1.24 11.10
N ALA A 60 -13.47 1.45 11.15
CA ALA A 60 -12.85 2.08 12.30
C ALA A 60 -13.34 3.53 12.45
N PRO A 61 -13.66 3.98 13.67
CA PRO A 61 -14.06 5.35 13.90
C PRO A 61 -12.91 6.30 13.54
N LEU A 62 -13.17 7.24 12.64
CA LEU A 62 -12.19 8.24 12.19
C LEU A 62 -11.95 9.38 13.23
N SER A 63 -12.44 9.21 14.46
CA SER A 63 -12.27 10.21 15.52
C SER A 63 -10.80 10.34 15.89
N GLY A 64 -10.21 11.51 15.62
CA GLY A 64 -8.79 11.79 15.90
C GLY A 64 -7.83 11.39 14.78
N VAL A 65 -8.34 11.02 13.59
CA VAL A 65 -7.50 10.79 12.41
C VAL A 65 -7.31 12.12 11.69
N GLU A 66 -6.05 12.55 11.53
CA GLU A 66 -5.74 13.70 10.68
C GLU A 66 -6.18 13.43 9.25
N THR A 67 -6.79 14.42 8.61
CA THR A 67 -7.19 14.29 7.21
C THR A 67 -5.94 14.20 6.35
N PHE A 68 -5.65 13.01 5.83
CA PHE A 68 -4.59 12.85 4.84
C PHE A 68 -4.97 13.64 3.59
N ARG A 69 -4.25 14.74 3.35
CA ARG A 69 -4.24 15.42 2.06
C ARG A 69 -3.04 14.88 1.30
N SER A 70 -3.29 14.15 0.21
CA SER A 70 -2.22 13.89 -0.75
C SER A 70 -1.82 15.22 -1.36
N HIS A 71 -0.65 15.73 -0.99
CA HIS A 71 -0.04 16.84 -1.69
C HIS A 71 0.39 16.31 -3.07
N GLU A 72 -0.46 16.51 -4.09
CA GLU A 72 -0.10 16.18 -5.48
C GLU A 72 1.12 16.99 -5.96
N THR A 73 1.43 18.06 -5.24
CA THR A 73 2.65 18.88 -5.41
C THR A 73 3.18 19.24 -4.03
N LEU A 74 4.49 19.05 -3.82
CA LEU A 74 5.18 19.58 -2.65
C LEU A 74 5.43 21.07 -2.87
N THR A 75 5.15 21.88 -1.87
CA THR A 75 5.61 23.27 -1.82
C THR A 75 7.13 23.32 -1.64
N LEU A 76 7.77 24.42 -2.04
CA LEU A 76 9.21 24.60 -1.85
C LEU A 76 9.60 24.49 -0.36
N GLU A 77 8.73 24.98 0.53
CA GLU A 77 8.90 24.90 1.98
C GLU A 77 8.90 23.45 2.46
N GLU A 78 7.98 22.61 1.97
CA GLU A 78 7.94 21.17 2.32
C GLU A 78 9.16 20.40 1.78
N ILE A 79 9.67 20.79 0.61
CA ILE A 79 10.91 20.24 0.05
C ILE A 79 12.11 20.63 0.92
N ASP A 80 12.20 21.89 1.32
CA ASP A 80 13.27 22.38 2.18
C ASP A 80 13.22 21.73 3.57
N GLU A 81 12.03 21.54 4.14
CA GLU A 81 11.85 20.80 5.40
C GLU A 81 12.29 19.33 5.29
N PHE A 82 11.98 18.69 4.17
CA PHE A 82 12.40 17.31 3.92
C PHE A 82 13.93 17.19 3.86
N TYR A 83 14.61 18.08 3.13
CA TYR A 83 16.07 18.11 3.09
C TYR A 83 16.70 18.43 4.44
N ARG A 84 16.11 19.37 5.20
CA ARG A 84 16.55 19.69 6.55
C ARG A 84 16.48 18.46 7.47
N LYS A 85 15.37 17.71 7.44
CA LYS A 85 15.21 16.46 8.22
C LYS A 85 16.22 15.39 7.80
N ILE A 86 16.56 15.29 6.52
CA ILE A 86 17.60 14.36 6.04
C ILE A 86 18.98 14.75 6.57
N GLU A 87 19.35 16.03 6.50
CA GLU A 87 20.65 16.49 6.99
C GLU A 87 20.76 16.38 8.51
N GLU A 88 19.69 16.67 9.26
CA GLU A 88 19.62 16.41 10.70
C GLU A 88 19.76 14.92 11.03
N ALA A 89 19.14 14.03 10.25
CA ALA A 89 19.26 12.59 10.42
C ALA A 89 20.69 12.10 10.11
N LYS A 90 21.33 12.61 9.05
CA LYS A 90 22.74 12.31 8.73
C LYS A 90 23.69 12.79 9.82
N ALA A 91 23.47 14.00 10.35
CA ALA A 91 24.29 14.56 11.42
C ALA A 91 24.20 13.71 12.70
N LYS A 92 23.01 13.19 13.03
CA LYS A 92 22.82 12.27 14.16
C LYS A 92 23.55 10.94 13.96
N LEU A 93 23.52 10.39 12.74
CA LEU A 93 24.25 9.15 12.41
C LEU A 93 25.77 9.32 12.45
N GLN A 94 26.30 10.48 12.04
CA GLN A 94 27.74 10.76 12.14
C GLN A 94 28.20 11.10 13.57
N GLY A 95 27.31 11.68 14.39
CA GLY A 95 27.59 11.97 15.80
C GLY A 95 27.63 10.74 16.71
N GLU A 96 26.95 9.65 16.36
CA GLU A 96 27.01 8.40 17.13
C GLU A 96 28.34 7.63 16.94
N ASP A 97 29.02 7.79 15.80
CA ASP A 97 30.24 7.02 15.49
C ASP A 97 31.49 7.51 16.26
N ILE A 98 31.50 8.77 16.72
CA ILE A 98 32.65 9.34 17.46
C ILE A 98 32.66 8.98 18.96
N SER A 99 31.57 8.44 19.51
CA SER A 99 31.49 8.11 20.95
C SER A 99 31.94 6.69 21.31
N LYS A 100 32.25 5.82 20.34
CA LYS A 100 32.67 4.42 20.61
C LYS A 100 34.18 4.15 20.52
N LYS A 101 35.02 5.17 20.33
CA LYS A 101 36.49 5.02 20.29
C LYS A 101 37.21 5.77 21.41
N GLN A 102 36.75 5.64 22.66
CA GLN A 102 37.59 5.90 23.84
C GLN A 102 37.22 4.90 24.94
N ASN A 103 37.82 3.71 24.88
CA ASN A 103 38.11 2.85 26.03
C ASN A 103 39.33 2.00 25.69
#